data_AF-A0A396LZZ3-F1
#
_entry.id   AF-A0A396LZZ3-F1
#
_cell.length_a   1.000
_cell.length_b   1.000
_cell.length_c   1.000
_cell.angle_alpha   90.00
_cell.angle_beta   90.00
_cell.angle_gamma   90.00
#
_symmetry.space_group_name_H-M   'P 1'
#
loop_
_entity.id
_entity.type
_entity.pdbx_description
1 polymer ?
#
loop_
_entity_poly.entity_id
_entity_poly.type
_entity_poly.pdbx_seq_one_letter_code
_entity_poly.pdbx_strand_id
1 'polypeptide(L)'
;MLLDDGEECVCPQLISYSLLCKWFQTAVLPLDRELHAELLKNEDMRRCTVCGAAFASSSNHAKYCPDCRKRITRKQAAERMRKRRALITR
;
A
#
# COMPACT_ATOMS: atom_id res chain seq x y z
N MET A 1 17.82 9.08 -31.37
CA MET A 1 17.27 9.12 -30.00
C MET A 1 18.28 9.86 -29.15
N LEU A 2 17.77 10.66 -28.22
CA LEU A 2 18.43 11.74 -27.49
C LEU A 2 19.58 11.22 -26.59
N LEU A 3 20.71 11.91 -26.71
CA LEU A 3 21.96 11.96 -25.93
C LEU A 3 22.01 11.16 -24.61
N ASP A 4 22.95 10.22 -24.54
CA ASP A 4 23.59 9.77 -23.30
C ASP A 4 25.02 10.34 -23.33
N ASP A 5 25.24 11.48 -22.68
CA ASP A 5 26.46 12.29 -22.77
C ASP A 5 27.65 11.71 -21.95
N GLY A 6 27.61 10.42 -21.60
CA GLY A 6 28.75 9.73 -20.99
C GLY A 6 29.11 10.18 -19.56
N GLU A 7 28.32 11.04 -18.93
CA GLU A 7 28.46 11.33 -17.50
C GLU A 7 27.89 10.19 -16.64
N GLU A 8 28.61 9.80 -15.59
CA GLU A 8 28.13 8.82 -14.61
C GLU A 8 26.85 9.33 -13.93
N CYS A 9 25.70 8.89 -14.43
CA CYS A 9 24.42 9.15 -13.78
C CYS A 9 24.37 8.37 -12.46
N VAL A 10 24.56 9.07 -11.34
CA VAL A 10 24.46 8.45 -10.02
C VAL A 10 23.02 8.00 -9.79
N CYS A 11 22.84 6.69 -9.61
CA CYS A 11 21.53 6.11 -9.35
C CYS A 11 20.95 6.67 -8.04
N PRO A 12 19.73 7.25 -8.02
CA PRO A 12 19.11 7.77 -6.79
C PRO A 12 19.02 6.74 -5.66
N GLN A 13 18.93 5.46 -6.04
CA GLN A 13 18.93 4.32 -5.13
C GLN A 13 20.26 4.16 -4.39
N LEU A 14 21.38 4.44 -5.07
CA LEU A 14 22.74 4.29 -4.54
C LEU A 14 23.03 5.33 -3.44
N ILE A 15 22.42 6.52 -3.56
CA ILE A 15 22.57 7.60 -2.58
C ILE A 15 21.61 7.44 -1.40
N SER A 16 20.36 7.04 -1.67
CA SER A 16 19.28 7.02 -0.67
C SER A 16 19.10 5.68 0.04
N TYR A 17 19.74 4.60 -0.46
CA TYR A 17 19.50 3.22 -0.03
C TYR A 17 18.00 2.84 -0.03
N SER A 18 17.21 3.50 -0.89
CA SER A 18 15.76 3.36 -1.01
C SER A 18 15.36 3.06 -2.45
N LEU A 19 14.26 2.31 -2.65
CA LEU A 19 13.77 1.89 -3.97
C LEU A 19 13.16 3.06 -4.78
N LEU A 20 13.95 4.08 -5.14
CA LEU A 20 13.49 5.31 -5.80
C LEU A 20 13.87 5.40 -7.30
N CYS A 21 14.73 4.53 -7.79
CA CYS A 21 15.14 4.55 -9.20
C CYS A 21 14.04 3.97 -10.09
N LYS A 22 13.39 4.84 -10.88
CA LYS A 22 12.30 4.45 -11.78
C LYS A 22 12.75 3.43 -12.84
N TRP A 23 13.93 3.62 -13.44
CA TRP A 23 14.45 2.70 -14.44
C TRP A 23 14.68 1.30 -13.84
N PHE A 24 15.25 1.24 -12.63
CA PHE A 24 15.38 -0.04 -11.92
C PHE A 24 14.00 -0.68 -11.69
N GLN A 25 13.01 0.07 -11.20
CA GLN A 25 11.68 -0.46 -10.94
C GLN A 25 10.94 -0.96 -12.20
N THR A 26 11.06 -0.28 -13.35
CA THR A 26 10.25 -0.58 -14.53
C THR A 26 10.96 -1.43 -15.57
N ALA A 27 12.30 -1.38 -15.66
CA ALA A 27 13.07 -2.07 -16.69
C ALA A 27 13.89 -3.25 -16.15
N VAL A 28 14.43 -3.15 -14.93
CA VAL A 28 15.31 -4.18 -14.36
C VAL A 28 14.56 -5.13 -13.45
N LEU A 29 13.83 -4.58 -12.47
CA LEU A 29 13.20 -5.36 -11.42
C LEU A 29 12.18 -6.38 -11.95
N PRO A 30 11.38 -6.11 -13.01
CA PRO A 30 10.48 -7.12 -13.56
C PRO A 30 11.19 -8.33 -14.21
N LEU A 31 12.47 -8.22 -14.56
CA LEU A 31 13.26 -9.32 -15.12
C LEU A 31 13.63 -10.36 -14.06
N ASP A 32 13.68 -9.96 -12.79
CA ASP A 32 13.96 -10.85 -11.66
C ASP A 32 12.69 -11.01 -10.80
N ARG A 33 11.98 -12.12 -11.04
CA ARG A 33 10.70 -12.40 -10.40
C ARG A 33 10.84 -12.69 -8.90
N GLU A 34 11.98 -13.25 -8.48
CA GLU A 34 12.22 -13.56 -7.06
C GLU A 34 12.49 -12.27 -6.29
N LEU A 35 13.41 -11.45 -6.79
CA LEU A 35 13.75 -10.16 -6.18
C LEU A 35 12.55 -9.21 -6.15
N HIS A 36 11.78 -9.14 -7.25
CA HIS A 36 10.56 -8.33 -7.31
C HIS A 36 9.55 -8.76 -6.24
N ALA A 37 9.36 -10.07 -6.03
CA ALA A 37 8.44 -10.56 -5.02
C ALA A 37 8.93 -10.25 -3.60
N GLU A 38 10.23 -10.33 -3.31
CA GLU A 38 10.79 -10.01 -2.00
C GLU A 38 10.66 -8.52 -1.65
N LEU A 39 10.93 -7.63 -2.61
CA LEU A 39 10.85 -6.19 -2.40
C LEU A 39 9.40 -5.71 -2.26
N LEU A 40 8.49 -6.10 -3.17
CA LEU A 40 7.09 -5.65 -3.10
C LEU A 40 6.31 -6.27 -1.93
N LYS A 41 6.57 -7.52 -1.57
CA LYS A 41 5.88 -8.16 -0.41
C LYS A 41 6.07 -7.38 0.88
N ASN A 42 7.20 -6.70 1.03
CA ASN A 42 7.49 -5.90 2.23
C ASN A 42 6.78 -4.54 2.22
N GLU A 43 6.71 -3.86 1.07
CA GLU A 43 6.04 -2.55 0.97
C GLU A 43 4.51 -2.64 1.07
N ASP A 44 3.91 -3.73 0.58
CA ASP A 44 2.46 -3.92 0.61
C ASP A 44 1.91 -4.25 2.01
N MET A 45 2.78 -4.47 3.00
CA MET A 45 2.41 -4.89 4.35
C MET A 45 2.16 -3.70 5.28
N ARG A 46 0.90 -3.49 5.62
CA ARG A 46 0.46 -2.45 6.56
C ARG A 46 0.12 -3.05 7.91
N ARG A 47 0.08 -2.23 8.96
CA ARG A 47 -0.40 -2.65 10.30
C ARG A 47 -1.80 -2.16 10.56
N CYS A 48 -2.65 -3.03 11.07
CA CYS A 48 -4.01 -2.67 11.45
C CYS A 48 -4.00 -1.77 12.68
N THR A 49 -4.68 -0.62 12.62
CA THR A 49 -4.76 0.31 13.76
C THR A 49 -5.59 -0.19 14.94
N VAL A 50 -6.30 -1.32 14.78
CA VAL A 50 -7.19 -1.89 15.80
C VAL A 50 -6.52 -3.04 16.53
N CYS A 51 -5.95 -4.00 15.80
CA CYS A 51 -5.35 -5.21 16.37
C CYS A 51 -3.84 -5.30 16.18
N GLY A 52 -3.20 -4.35 15.50
CA GLY A 52 -1.75 -4.36 15.23
C GLY A 52 -1.28 -5.37 14.18
N ALA A 53 -2.14 -6.31 13.76
CA ALA A 53 -1.77 -7.35 12.81
C ALA A 53 -1.30 -6.76 11.47
N ALA A 54 -0.24 -7.35 10.92
CA ALA A 54 0.24 -7.02 9.60
C ALA A 54 -0.69 -7.60 8.53
N PHE A 55 -0.97 -6.85 7.47
CA PHE A 55 -1.86 -7.27 6.39
C PHE A 55 -1.45 -6.60 5.06
N ALA A 56 -1.61 -7.34 3.97
CA ALA A 56 -1.35 -6.82 2.63
C ALA A 56 -2.42 -5.80 2.19
N SER A 57 -2.01 -4.71 1.55
CA SER A 57 -2.92 -3.72 0.97
C SER A 57 -2.25 -2.92 -0.14
N SER A 58 -2.89 -2.91 -1.31
CA SER A 58 -2.52 -2.05 -2.44
C SER A 58 -2.85 -0.56 -2.25
N SER A 59 -3.62 -0.20 -1.20
CA SER A 59 -3.98 1.20 -0.92
C SER A 59 -3.17 1.80 0.22
N ASN A 60 -2.62 2.98 -0.03
CA ASN A 60 -1.95 3.81 0.97
C ASN A 60 -2.89 4.35 2.07
N HIS A 61 -4.21 4.26 1.87
CA HIS A 61 -5.21 4.72 2.85
C HIS A 61 -5.80 3.59 3.70
N ALA A 62 -5.43 2.33 3.49
CA ALA A 62 -5.98 1.23 4.27
C ALA A 62 -5.57 1.31 5.75
N LYS A 63 -6.54 1.25 6.66
CA LYS A 63 -6.31 1.36 8.12
C LYS A 63 -6.53 0.05 8.87
N TYR A 64 -7.33 -0.84 8.32
CA TYR A 64 -7.83 -2.03 9.02
C TYR A 64 -7.50 -3.29 8.23
N CYS A 65 -7.06 -4.34 8.93
CA CYS A 65 -6.99 -5.67 8.35
C CYS A 65 -8.39 -6.15 7.91
N PRO A 66 -8.49 -7.17 7.04
CA PRO A 66 -9.77 -7.64 6.51
C PRO A 66 -10.82 -7.96 7.58
N ASP A 67 -10.42 -8.52 8.72
CA ASP A 67 -11.34 -8.91 9.79
C ASP A 67 -11.84 -7.71 10.60
N CYS A 68 -10.92 -6.83 11.01
CA CYS A 68 -11.28 -5.59 11.69
C CYS A 68 -12.15 -4.70 10.80
N ARG A 69 -11.85 -4.64 9.49
CA ARG A 69 -12.66 -3.92 8.50
C ARG A 69 -14.09 -4.44 8.49
N LYS A 70 -14.29 -5.76 8.33
CA LYS A 70 -15.63 -6.38 8.35
C LYS A 70 -16.39 -6.03 9.62
N ARG A 71 -15.76 -6.14 10.80
CA ARG A 71 -16.39 -5.83 12.10
C ARG A 71 -16.83 -4.37 12.18
N ILE A 72 -15.95 -3.44 11.82
CA ILE A 72 -16.21 -2.00 11.88
C ILE A 72 -17.32 -1.61 10.89
N THR A 73 -17.25 -2.10 9.65
CA THR A 73 -18.27 -1.79 8.63
C THR A 73 -19.65 -2.29 9.07
N ARG A 74 -19.76 -3.48 9.68
CA ARG A 74 -21.03 -3.99 10.24
C ARG A 74 -21.56 -3.08 11.36
N LYS A 75 -20.68 -2.68 12.30
CA LYS A 75 -21.06 -1.77 13.40
C LYS A 75 -21.56 -0.42 12.87
N GLN A 76 -20.83 0.19 11.93
CA GLN A 76 -21.21 1.46 11.30
C GLN A 76 -22.52 1.34 10.51
N ALA A 77 -22.73 0.25 9.78
CA ALA A 77 -23.98 0.01 9.07
C ALA A 77 -25.18 -0.10 10.03
N ALA A 78 -25.02 -0.84 11.14
CA ALA A 78 -26.04 -0.95 12.17
C ALA A 78 -26.36 0.40 12.82
N GLU A 79 -25.34 1.19 13.15
CA GLU A 79 -25.49 2.55 13.69
C GLU A 79 -26.23 3.48 12.72
N ARG A 80 -25.88 3.45 11.42
CA ARG A 80 -26.58 4.22 10.39
C ARG A 80 -28.06 3.85 10.32
N MET A 81 -28.40 2.56 10.35
CA MET A 81 -29.79 2.13 10.32
C MET A 81 -30.56 2.51 11.59
N ARG A 82 -29.93 2.43 12.78
CA ARG A 82 -30.54 2.92 14.03
C ARG A 82 -30.88 4.41 13.93
N LYS A 83 -29.93 5.24 13.50
CA LYS A 83 -30.16 6.69 13.30
C LYS A 83 -31.28 6.96 12.30
N ARG A 84 -31.30 6.24 11.19
CA ARG A 84 -32.35 6.38 10.17
C ARG A 84 -33.74 6.04 10.72
N ARG A 85 -33.86 4.95 11.47
CA ARG A 85 -35.14 4.57 12.10
C ARG A 85 -35.59 5.60 13.12
N ALA A 86 -34.68 6.08 13.97
CA ALA A 86 -35.01 7.11 14.96
C ALA A 86 -35.53 8.41 14.32
N LEU A 87 -35.02 8.79 13.15
CA LEU A 87 -35.52 9.95 12.40
C LEU A 87 -36.91 9.76 11.79
N ILE A 88 -37.30 8.51 11.48
CA ILE A 88 -38.62 8.18 10.91
C ILE A 88 -39.68 8.00 12.00
N THR A 89 -39.25 7.60 13.20
CA THR A 89 -40.16 7.34 14.34
C THR A 89 -40.40 8.61 15.18
N ARG A 90 -39.91 9.77 14.71
CA ARG A 90 -40.10 11.10 15.31
C ARG A 90 -41.04 11.91 14.43
#